data_AF-A0A820QIU5-F1
#
_entry.id   AF-A0A820QIU5-F1
#
_cell.length_a   1.000
_cell.length_b   1.000
_cell.length_c   1.000
_cell.angle_alpha   90.00
_cell.angle_beta   90.00
_cell.angle_gamma   90.00
#
_symmetry.space_group_name_H-M   'P 1'
#
loop_
_entity.id
_entity.type
_entity.pdbx_description
1 polymer ?
#
loop_
_entity_poly.entity_id
_entity_poly.type
_entity_poly.pdbx_seq_one_letter_code
_entity_poly.pdbx_strand_id
1 'polypeptide(L)'
;PISTTNCSMTIWAENATTIAGSPIGTADLSSTLLNYPTDVRVGANDSIYVIDYDTYYRLQIFYPGSLSGITIINASFGTDLNQFSSSK
;
A
#
# COMPACT_ATOMS: atom_id res chain seq x y z
N PRO A 1 3.62 47.71 1.90
CA PRO A 1 3.31 46.50 1.10
C PRO A 1 3.30 45.27 2.00
N ILE A 2 2.11 44.78 2.34
CA ILE A 2 1.96 43.54 3.11
C ILE A 2 2.24 42.40 2.13
N SER A 3 3.31 41.65 2.38
CA SER A 3 3.61 40.42 1.66
C SER A 3 2.55 39.40 2.07
N THR A 4 1.61 39.12 1.16
CA THR A 4 0.69 37.99 1.31
C THR A 4 1.48 36.74 0.98
N THR A 5 2.10 36.15 2.00
CA THR A 5 2.64 34.80 1.91
C THR A 5 1.52 33.90 1.40
N ASN A 6 1.64 33.44 0.16
CA ASN A 6 0.79 32.40 -0.40
C ASN A 6 1.05 31.13 0.40
N CYS A 7 0.35 30.99 1.54
CA CYS A 7 0.22 29.71 2.20
C CYS A 7 -0.60 28.82 1.27
N SER A 8 0.11 27.97 0.52
CA SER A 8 -0.52 26.90 -0.26
C SER A 8 -1.21 25.96 0.73
N MET A 9 -2.48 26.21 1.01
CA MET A 9 -3.32 25.30 1.74
C MET A 9 -3.53 24.09 0.84
N THR A 10 -2.96 22.95 1.21
CA THR A 10 -3.25 21.68 0.54
C THR A 10 -4.76 21.44 0.62
N ILE A 11 -5.45 21.66 -0.49
CA ILE A 11 -6.86 21.34 -0.67
C ILE A 11 -6.95 19.87 -1.10
N TRP A 12 -7.85 19.13 -0.46
CA TRP A 12 -8.14 17.74 -0.83
C TRP A 12 -8.58 17.66 -2.29
N ALA A 13 -8.14 16.63 -3.01
CA ALA A 13 -8.59 16.40 -4.37
C ALA A 13 -10.09 16.01 -4.36
N GLU A 14 -10.87 16.62 -5.24
CA GLU A 14 -12.31 16.31 -5.40
C GLU A 14 -12.55 14.90 -5.95
N ASN A 15 -11.53 14.29 -6.57
CA ASN A 15 -11.59 12.98 -7.18
C ASN A 15 -10.51 12.06 -6.61
N ALA A 16 -10.87 10.80 -6.37
CA ALA A 16 -9.95 9.73 -5.97
C ALA A 16 -9.92 8.64 -7.04
N THR A 17 -8.84 7.85 -7.06
CA THR A 17 -8.70 6.68 -7.93
C THR A 17 -8.44 5.45 -7.07
N THR A 18 -9.19 4.38 -7.30
CA THR A 18 -8.93 3.09 -6.68
C THR A 18 -7.70 2.46 -7.33
N ILE A 19 -6.62 2.30 -6.55
CA ILE A 19 -5.34 1.75 -7.02
C ILE A 19 -5.21 0.23 -6.81
N ALA A 20 -6.04 -0.33 -5.93
CA ALA A 20 -6.11 -1.77 -5.69
C ALA A 20 -7.46 -2.17 -5.08
N GLY A 21 -7.89 -3.40 -5.36
CA GLY A 21 -9.14 -3.96 -4.85
C GLY A 21 -10.11 -4.34 -5.97
N SER A 22 -11.03 -5.23 -5.64
CA SER A 22 -12.01 -5.75 -6.60
C SER A 22 -13.35 -5.01 -6.49
N PRO A 23 -13.97 -4.62 -7.62
CA PRO A 23 -15.30 -4.01 -7.61
C PRO A 23 -16.40 -4.98 -7.16
N ILE A 24 -16.12 -6.29 -7.15
CA ILE A 24 -17.05 -7.35 -6.73
C ILE A 24 -16.64 -8.01 -5.40
N GLY A 25 -15.65 -7.46 -4.70
CA GLY A 25 -15.22 -7.94 -3.39
C GLY A 25 -14.39 -9.24 -3.41
N THR A 26 -13.73 -9.56 -4.52
CA THR A 26 -12.81 -10.70 -4.60
C THR A 26 -11.41 -10.32 -4.10
N ALA A 27 -10.84 -11.18 -3.26
CA ALA A 27 -9.46 -11.08 -2.79
C ALA A 27 -8.53 -11.99 -3.60
N ASP A 28 -7.31 -11.51 -3.88
CA ASP A 28 -6.26 -12.25 -4.60
C ASP A 28 -4.88 -11.60 -4.34
N LEU A 29 -3.81 -12.31 -4.70
CA LEU A 29 -2.41 -11.90 -4.58
C LEU A 29 -1.85 -11.25 -5.86
N SER A 30 -2.69 -10.91 -6.84
CA SER A 30 -2.25 -10.11 -7.98
C SER A 30 -1.84 -8.69 -7.55
N SER A 31 -1.08 -7.98 -8.39
CA SER A 31 -0.59 -6.63 -8.07
C SER A 31 -1.70 -5.57 -8.03
N THR A 32 -2.91 -5.88 -8.49
CA THR A 32 -4.06 -4.95 -8.50
C THR A 32 -5.11 -5.31 -7.47
N LEU A 33 -4.95 -6.43 -6.77
CA LEU A 33 -5.85 -6.92 -5.74
C LEU A 33 -5.10 -7.03 -4.41
N LEU A 34 -5.89 -7.09 -3.34
CA LEU A 34 -5.44 -7.25 -1.97
C LEU A 34 -6.15 -8.46 -1.36
N ASN A 35 -5.52 -9.11 -0.39
CA ASN A 35 -6.04 -10.22 0.36
C ASN A 35 -5.82 -10.01 1.86
N TYR A 36 -6.92 -9.76 2.58
CA TYR A 36 -7.00 -9.27 3.97
C TYR A 36 -5.92 -8.23 4.38
N PRO A 37 -5.89 -7.03 3.78
CA PRO A 37 -4.98 -5.98 4.23
C PRO A 37 -5.24 -5.57 5.69
N THR A 38 -4.15 -5.37 6.44
CA THR A 38 -4.18 -5.08 7.88
C THR A 38 -3.74 -3.67 8.21
N ASP A 39 -2.90 -3.06 7.38
CA ASP A 39 -2.42 -1.70 7.58
C ASP A 39 -2.05 -1.00 6.26
N VAL A 40 -2.11 0.33 6.27
CA VAL A 40 -1.73 1.20 5.15
C VAL A 40 -0.97 2.42 5.65
N ARG A 41 0.12 2.76 4.95
CA ARG A 41 0.94 3.94 5.29
C ARG A 41 1.39 4.67 4.04
N VAL A 42 1.36 6.00 4.09
CA VAL A 42 2.01 6.84 3.08
C VAL A 42 3.46 7.09 3.51
N GLY A 43 4.42 6.73 2.66
CA GLY A 43 5.85 6.91 2.90
C GLY A 43 6.42 8.11 2.13
N ALA A 44 7.75 8.11 1.98
CA ALA A 44 8.42 9.14 1.17
C ALA A 44 7.95 9.09 -0.29
N ASN A 45 7.97 10.25 -0.97
CA ASN A 45 7.55 10.42 -2.36
C ASN A 45 6.09 9.99 -2.62
N ASP A 46 5.19 10.21 -1.67
CA ASP A 46 3.76 9.91 -1.76
C ASP A 46 3.43 8.45 -2.13
N SER A 47 4.36 7.53 -1.86
CA SER A 47 4.17 6.11 -2.11
C SER A 47 3.30 5.49 -1.03
N ILE A 48 2.35 4.65 -1.42
CA ILE A 48 1.44 3.96 -0.51
C ILE A 48 1.98 2.56 -0.26
N TYR A 49 2.14 2.22 1.01
CA TYR A 49 2.58 0.93 1.48
C TYR A 49 1.39 0.22 2.11
N VAL A 50 1.12 -1.00 1.67
CA VAL A 50 0.02 -1.83 2.19
C VAL A 50 0.60 -3.11 2.75
N ILE A 51 0.27 -3.39 4.01
CA ILE A 51 0.52 -4.70 4.63
C ILE A 51 -0.68 -5.57 4.30
N ASP A 52 -0.49 -6.44 3.32
CA ASP A 52 -1.49 -7.34 2.78
C ASP A 52 -1.29 -8.73 3.40
N TYR A 53 -2.24 -9.13 4.24
CA TYR A 53 -2.09 -10.27 5.13
C TYR A 53 -2.93 -11.44 4.64
N ASP A 54 -2.28 -12.52 4.22
CA ASP A 54 -2.97 -13.80 4.07
C ASP A 54 -2.13 -14.89 4.75
N THR A 55 -2.25 -16.15 4.30
CA THR A 55 -1.35 -17.28 4.61
C THR A 55 0.15 -16.93 4.46
N TYR A 56 0.46 -15.86 3.72
CA TYR A 56 1.77 -15.25 3.51
C TYR A 56 1.66 -13.74 3.79
N TYR A 57 2.65 -13.13 4.45
CA TYR A 57 2.71 -11.68 4.62
C TYR A 57 3.28 -11.03 3.37
N ARG A 58 2.53 -10.10 2.79
CA ARG A 58 2.91 -9.36 1.59
C ARG A 58 3.00 -7.87 1.90
N LEU A 59 4.13 -7.26 1.56
CA LEU A 59 4.28 -5.80 1.55
C LEU A 59 4.18 -5.33 0.10
N GLN A 60 3.08 -4.62 -0.22
CA GLN A 60 2.89 -3.95 -1.50
C GLN A 60 3.29 -2.48 -1.40
N ILE A 61 3.99 -1.98 -2.42
CA ILE A 61 4.19 -0.53 -2.62
C ILE A 61 3.48 -0.08 -3.90
N PHE A 62 2.73 1.01 -3.80
CA PHE A 62 2.09 1.68 -4.92
C PHE A 62 2.68 3.08 -5.06
N TYR A 63 3.34 3.34 -6.18
CA TYR A 63 3.85 4.66 -6.49
C TYR A 63 2.73 5.60 -6.94
N PRO A 64 2.89 6.93 -6.80
CA PRO A 64 1.91 7.91 -7.26
C PRO A 64 1.50 7.66 -8.72
N GLY A 65 0.20 7.55 -8.96
CA GLY A 65 -0.38 7.30 -10.29
C GLY A 65 -0.31 5.85 -10.78
N SER A 66 0.29 4.92 -10.03
CA SER A 66 0.26 3.49 -10.38
C SER A 66 -1.09 2.86 -10.07
N LEU A 67 -1.57 2.00 -10.98
CA LEU A 67 -2.76 1.17 -10.79
C LEU A 67 -2.42 -0.28 -10.41
N SER A 68 -1.14 -0.54 -10.12
CA SER A 68 -0.64 -1.82 -9.65
C SER A 68 0.50 -1.63 -8.66
N GLY A 69 0.57 -2.54 -7.70
CA GLY A 69 1.59 -2.58 -6.67
C GLY A 69 2.82 -3.36 -7.11
N ILE A 70 3.93 -3.11 -6.42
CA ILE A 70 5.12 -3.95 -6.46
C ILE A 70 5.22 -4.72 -5.15
N THR A 71 5.33 -6.04 -5.24
CA THR A 71 5.63 -6.89 -4.09
C THR A 71 7.09 -6.72 -3.69
N ILE A 72 7.33 -6.06 -2.55
CA ILE A 72 8.68 -5.88 -2.00
C ILE A 72 9.04 -7.04 -1.10
N ILE A 73 8.08 -7.53 -0.34
CA ILE A 73 8.23 -8.69 0.53
C ILE A 73 7.09 -9.65 0.21
N ASN A 74 7.45 -10.91 -0.01
CA ASN A 74 6.53 -12.03 -0.03
C ASN A 74 7.12 -13.10 0.88
N ALA A 75 6.60 -13.20 2.10
CA ALA A 75 7.19 -14.04 3.14
C ALA A 75 6.12 -14.96 3.73
N SER A 76 6.46 -16.25 3.85
CA SER A 76 5.71 -17.19 4.70
C SER A 76 6.16 -17.08 6.15
N PHE A 77 5.39 -17.70 7.03
CA PHE A 77 5.95 -18.18 8.29
C PHE A 77 6.96 -19.31 8.03
N GLY A 78 8.12 -19.25 8.68
CA GLY A 78 9.09 -20.34 8.63
C GLY A 78 10.50 -19.91 9.00
N THR A 79 11.48 -20.77 8.74
CA THR A 79 12.88 -20.59 9.16
C THR A 79 13.83 -20.33 7.99
N ASP A 80 13.31 -20.21 6.76
CA ASP A 80 14.12 -19.89 5.60
C ASP A 80 14.59 -18.43 5.61
N LEU A 81 15.65 -18.13 4.85
CA LEU A 81 16.27 -16.80 4.79
C LEU A 81 15.30 -15.66 4.39
N ASN A 82 14.17 -15.98 3.77
CA ASN A 82 13.16 -15.04 3.30
C ASN A 82 11.81 -15.17 4.04
N GLN A 83 11.80 -15.77 5.25
CA GLN A 83 10.60 -16.02 6.04
C GLN A 83 10.71 -15.43 7.46
N PHE A 84 9.56 -15.04 8.04
CA PHE A 84 9.49 -14.60 9.44
C PHE A 84 9.13 -15.81 10.32
N SER A 85 9.97 -16.18 11.29
CA SER A 85 9.61 -17.24 12.23
C SER A 85 8.54 -16.73 13.20
N SER A 86 7.45 -17.48 13.41
CA SER A 86 6.52 -17.17 14.51
C SER A 86 7.29 -17.26 15.83
N SER A 87 7.23 -16.22 16.66
CA SER A 87 7.86 -16.23 17.98
C SER A 87 7.36 -17.42 18.80
N LYS A 88 8.26 -18.02 19.59
CA LYS A 88 7.92 -19.01 20.60
C LYS A 88 7.07 -18.39 21.72
#